data_AF-A0A3Q9XUJ0-F1
#
_entry.id   AF-A0A3Q9XUJ0-F1
#
_cell.length_a   1.000
_cell.length_b   1.000
_cell.length_c   1.000
_cell.angle_alpha   90.00
_cell.angle_beta   90.00
_cell.angle_gamma   90.00
#
_symmetry.space_group_name_H-M   'P 1'
#
loop_
_entity.id
_entity.type
_entity.pdbx_description
1 polymer ?
#
loop_
_entity_poly.entity_id
_entity_poly.type
_entity_poly.pdbx_seq_one_letter_code
_entity_poly.pdbx_strand_id
1 'polypeptide(L)'
;MIELQQVIFRLKLKQSIRSINRDTGIHRTIIRNLNKVANNSGWLSNDRSIPSENEIHQALVAFNLKKSSKSHDLDPFKPLIKDWLAKDHSFVVIHKLIQEHITCSESTVRRFIHQHFPKQIQPIIDLFRNWNKM
;
A
#
# COMPACT_ATOMS: atom_id res chain seq x y z
N MET A 1 -18.47 -10.88 14.84
CA MET A 1 -17.95 -9.89 13.88
C MET A 1 -17.14 -8.88 14.68
N ILE A 2 -15.91 -8.56 14.27
CA ILE A 2 -15.14 -7.50 14.92
C ILE A 2 -15.28 -6.26 14.06
N GLU A 3 -16.00 -5.28 14.60
CA GLU A 3 -16.40 -4.05 13.94
C GLU A 3 -15.24 -3.04 13.95
N LEU A 4 -15.04 -2.34 12.84
CA LEU A 4 -14.07 -1.25 12.67
C LEU A 4 -14.26 -0.18 13.75
N GLN A 5 -15.48 0.01 14.24
CA GLN A 5 -15.78 0.84 15.41
C GLN A 5 -14.94 0.46 16.64
N GLN A 6 -14.74 -0.83 16.90
CA GLN A 6 -13.96 -1.29 18.05
C GLN A 6 -12.48 -0.94 17.91
N VAL A 7 -11.96 -0.91 16.67
CA VAL A 7 -10.62 -0.42 16.39
C VAL A 7 -10.52 1.07 16.68
N ILE A 8 -11.50 1.87 16.27
CA ILE A 8 -11.53 3.31 16.56
C ILE A 8 -11.62 3.59 18.06
N PHE A 9 -12.46 2.85 18.78
CA PHE A 9 -12.56 2.94 20.24
C PHE A 9 -11.19 2.71 20.90
N ARG A 10 -10.49 1.64 20.52
CA ARG A 10 -9.16 1.31 21.04
C ARG A 10 -8.11 2.36 20.66
N LEU A 11 -8.19 2.93 19.46
CA LEU A 11 -7.34 4.04 19.04
C LEU A 11 -7.61 5.31 19.87
N LYS A 12 -8.87 5.60 20.21
CA LYS A 12 -9.26 6.71 21.10
C LYS A 12 -8.70 6.53 22.51
N LEU A 13 -8.65 5.29 23.00
CA LEU A 13 -7.96 4.92 24.25
C LEU A 13 -6.41 4.94 24.16
N LYS A 14 -5.84 5.45 23.06
CA LYS A 14 -4.38 5.51 22.81
C LYS A 14 -3.69 4.14 22.87
N GLN A 15 -4.41 3.05 22.60
CA GLN A 15 -3.78 1.73 22.49
C GLN A 15 -2.84 1.68 21.28
N SER A 16 -1.71 0.98 21.44
CA SER A 16 -0.77 0.81 20.33
C SER A 16 -1.35 -0.09 19.25
N ILE A 17 -0.98 0.19 17.99
CA ILE A 17 -1.35 -0.63 16.83
C ILE A 17 -0.97 -2.11 17.03
N ARG A 18 0.15 -2.38 17.71
CA ARG A 18 0.58 -3.75 18.02
C ARG A 18 -0.37 -4.43 19.00
N SER A 19 -0.83 -3.74 20.05
CA SER A 19 -1.82 -4.28 20.98
C SER A 19 -3.15 -4.55 20.27
N ILE A 20 -3.62 -3.59 19.46
CA ILE A 20 -4.88 -3.74 18.73
C ILE A 20 -4.82 -4.95 17.78
N ASN A 21 -3.74 -5.10 17.02
CA ASN A 21 -3.56 -6.25 16.13
C ASN A 21 -3.50 -7.58 16.89
N ARG A 22 -2.83 -7.63 18.04
CA ARG A 22 -2.77 -8.82 18.89
C ARG A 22 -4.16 -9.21 19.42
N ASP A 23 -4.95 -8.23 19.84
CA ASP A 23 -6.22 -8.48 20.53
C ASP A 23 -7.39 -8.68 19.55
N THR A 24 -7.34 -8.09 18.35
CA THR A 24 -8.43 -8.14 17.34
C THR A 24 -8.14 -9.04 16.15
N GLY A 25 -6.88 -9.43 15.93
CA GLY A 25 -6.45 -10.14 14.71
C GLY A 25 -6.45 -9.28 13.45
N ILE A 26 -6.94 -8.03 13.49
CA ILE A 26 -7.03 -7.14 12.33
C ILE A 26 -5.63 -6.78 11.85
N HIS A 27 -5.43 -6.83 10.53
CA HIS A 27 -4.14 -6.57 9.93
C HIS A 27 -3.64 -5.14 10.24
N ARG A 28 -2.35 -5.00 10.59
CA ARG A 28 -1.74 -3.73 11.00
C ARG A 28 -1.87 -2.63 9.95
N THR A 29 -1.95 -2.96 8.67
CA THR A 29 -2.16 -1.98 7.60
C THR A 29 -3.55 -1.34 7.68
N ILE A 30 -4.58 -2.12 8.00
CA ILE A 30 -5.96 -1.61 8.17
C ILE A 30 -6.00 -0.67 9.38
N ILE A 31 -5.43 -1.10 10.51
CA ILE A 31 -5.36 -0.28 11.73
C ILE A 31 -4.61 1.03 11.48
N ARG A 32 -3.49 1.00 10.73
CA ARG A 32 -2.76 2.22 10.35
C ARG A 32 -3.59 3.14 9.47
N ASN A 33 -4.31 2.60 8.47
CA ASN A 33 -5.16 3.41 7.61
C ASN A 33 -6.32 4.03 8.41
N LEU A 34 -6.98 3.25 9.27
CA LEU A 34 -8.01 3.73 10.19
C LEU A 34 -7.48 4.84 11.10
N ASN A 35 -6.30 4.68 11.68
CA ASN A 35 -5.70 5.72 12.51
C ASN A 35 -5.49 7.02 11.73
N LYS A 36 -5.04 6.96 10.48
CA LYS A 36 -4.90 8.15 9.63
C LYS A 36 -6.25 8.80 9.32
N VAL A 37 -7.25 8.01 8.96
CA VAL A 37 -8.61 8.49 8.70
C VAL A 37 -9.19 9.14 9.95
N ALA A 38 -9.10 8.48 11.10
CA ALA A 38 -9.63 8.96 12.37
C ALA A 38 -8.95 10.26 12.84
N ASN A 39 -7.64 10.42 12.62
CA ASN A 39 -6.94 11.68 12.87
C ASN A 39 -7.41 12.79 11.93
N ASN A 40 -7.47 12.51 10.62
CA ASN A 40 -7.90 13.51 9.62
C ASN A 40 -9.35 13.96 9.82
N SER A 41 -10.21 13.04 10.26
CA SER A 41 -11.62 13.30 10.49
C SER A 41 -11.91 13.80 11.91
N GLY A 42 -10.92 13.84 12.81
CA GLY A 42 -11.11 14.27 14.21
C GLY A 42 -11.94 13.31 15.07
N TRP A 43 -11.96 12.02 14.74
CA TRP A 43 -12.72 10.99 15.48
C TRP A 43 -12.06 10.55 16.79
N LEU A 44 -10.78 10.86 16.96
CA LEU A 44 -10.04 10.53 18.19
C LEU A 44 -10.25 11.57 19.31
N SER A 45 -10.99 12.65 19.05
CA SER A 45 -11.33 13.65 20.05
C SER A 45 -12.31 13.09 21.09
N ASN A 46 -12.10 13.42 22.37
CA ASN A 46 -12.92 12.91 23.46
C ASN A 46 -14.40 13.31 23.32
N ASP A 47 -14.65 14.53 22.83
CA ASP A 47 -15.98 15.13 22.74
C ASP A 47 -16.84 14.56 21.59
N ARG A 48 -16.24 13.76 20.70
CA ARG A 48 -16.93 13.22 19.53
C ARG A 48 -17.33 11.75 19.75
N SER A 49 -18.57 11.43 19.43
CA SER A 49 -19.07 10.06 19.38
C SER A 49 -18.36 9.26 18.28
N ILE A 50 -18.32 7.94 18.46
CA ILE A 50 -17.74 7.02 17.48
C ILE A 50 -18.70 6.97 16.28
N PRO A 51 -18.20 7.17 15.06
CA PRO A 51 -19.02 7.08 13.86
C PRO A 51 -19.49 5.65 13.61
N SER A 52 -20.54 5.49 12.82
CA SER A 52 -21.07 4.17 12.46
C SER A 52 -20.12 3.38 11.57
N GLU A 53 -20.28 2.05 11.56
CA GLU A 53 -19.49 1.13 10.73
C GLU A 53 -19.47 1.55 9.24
N ASN A 54 -20.64 1.96 8.72
CA ASN A 54 -20.80 2.40 7.35
C ASN A 54 -20.02 3.70 7.05
N GLU A 55 -20.06 4.67 7.96
CA GLU A 55 -19.30 5.92 7.82
C GLU A 55 -17.79 5.65 7.83
N ILE A 56 -17.33 4.73 8.68
CA ILE A 56 -15.93 4.33 8.75
C ILE A 56 -15.49 3.67 7.44
N HIS A 57 -16.30 2.75 6.92
CA HIS A 57 -16.06 2.11 5.64
C HIS A 57 -15.97 3.12 4.49
N GLN A 58 -16.95 4.03 4.38
CA GLN A 58 -16.97 5.05 3.33
C GLN A 58 -15.74 5.96 3.41
N ALA A 59 -15.36 6.40 4.62
CA ALA A 59 -14.18 7.23 4.81
C ALA A 59 -12.88 6.48 4.45
N LEU A 60 -12.79 5.19 4.76
CA LEU A 60 -11.63 4.36 4.42
C LEU A 60 -11.52 4.11 2.92
N VAL A 61 -12.64 3.87 2.23
CA VAL A 61 -12.68 3.79 0.75
C VAL A 61 -12.25 5.11 0.14
N ALA A 62 -12.82 6.24 0.57
CA ALA A 62 -12.46 7.57 0.08
C ALA A 62 -10.97 7.88 0.32
N PHE A 63 -10.42 7.49 1.48
CA PHE A 63 -9.01 7.66 1.78
C PHE A 63 -8.10 6.84 0.87
N ASN A 64 -8.46 5.59 0.59
CA ASN A 64 -7.70 4.74 -0.33
C ASN A 64 -7.74 5.25 -1.77
N LEU A 65 -8.89 5.76 -2.23
CA LEU A 65 -9.02 6.38 -3.55
C LEU A 65 -8.12 7.63 -3.66
N LYS A 66 -8.15 8.52 -2.67
CA LYS A 66 -7.24 9.70 -2.61
C LYS A 66 -5.76 9.33 -2.54
N LYS A 67 -5.44 8.20 -1.89
CA LYS A 67 -4.05 7.72 -1.83
C LYS A 67 -3.57 7.20 -3.19
N SER A 68 -4.46 6.59 -3.98
CA SER A 68 -4.16 6.10 -5.32
C SER A 68 -4.01 7.23 -6.35
N SER A 69 -4.62 8.39 -6.12
CA SER A 69 -4.61 9.51 -7.06
C SER A 69 -3.43 10.48 -6.90
N LYS A 70 -2.47 10.21 -6.00
CA LYS A 70 -1.26 11.03 -5.92
C LYS A 70 -0.38 10.73 -7.14
N SER A 71 -0.31 11.71 -8.05
CA SER A 71 0.62 11.67 -9.17
C SER A 71 2.05 11.59 -8.63
N HIS A 72 2.81 10.60 -9.09
CA HIS A 72 4.23 10.54 -8.83
C HIS A 72 4.97 11.38 -9.87
N ASP A 73 6.08 12.00 -9.51
CA ASP A 73 6.91 12.77 -10.45
C ASP A 73 7.44 11.93 -11.63
N LEU A 74 7.37 10.59 -11.52
CA LEU A 74 7.78 9.64 -12.55
C LEU A 74 6.61 9.24 -13.48
N ASP A 75 5.39 9.69 -13.19
CA ASP A 75 4.22 9.40 -14.02
C ASP A 75 4.38 9.87 -15.48
N PRO A 76 4.96 11.05 -15.78
CA PRO A 76 5.22 11.48 -17.16
C PRO A 76 6.19 10.54 -17.91
N PHE A 77 7.06 9.84 -17.18
CA PHE A 77 8.05 8.93 -17.75
C PHE A 77 7.52 7.50 -17.90
N LYS A 78 6.29 7.19 -17.49
CA LYS A 78 5.66 5.86 -17.69
C LYS A 78 5.81 5.31 -19.11
N PRO A 79 5.51 6.04 -20.20
CA PRO A 79 5.68 5.51 -21.56
C PRO A 79 7.15 5.19 -21.86
N LEU A 80 8.08 6.08 -21.50
CA LEU A 80 9.52 5.87 -21.73
C LEU A 80 10.07 4.68 -20.93
N ILE A 81 9.67 4.56 -19.65
CA ILE A 81 10.03 3.44 -18.78
C ILE A 81 9.52 2.13 -19.37
N LYS A 82 8.30 2.09 -19.91
CA LYS A 82 7.75 0.91 -20.56
C LYS A 82 8.60 0.49 -21.76
N ASP A 83 9.03 1.44 -22.58
CA ASP A 83 9.87 1.17 -23.75
C ASP A 83 11.28 0.68 -23.35
N TRP A 84 11.87 1.26 -22.31
CA TRP A 84 13.18 0.82 -21.80
C TRP A 84 13.11 -0.57 -21.17
N LEU A 85 12.03 -0.89 -20.46
CA LEU A 85 11.79 -2.23 -19.92
C LEU A 85 11.59 -3.25 -21.04
N ALA A 86 10.92 -2.88 -22.14
CA ALA A 86 10.77 -3.75 -23.32
C ALA A 86 12.11 -4.02 -24.03
N LYS A 87 13.09 -3.12 -23.87
CA LYS A 87 14.47 -3.27 -24.38
C LYS A 87 15.41 -3.88 -23.32
N ASP A 88 14.89 -4.53 -22.29
CA ASP A 88 15.64 -5.17 -21.19
C ASP A 88 16.67 -4.25 -20.50
N HIS A 89 16.42 -2.94 -20.44
CA HIS A 89 17.31 -2.02 -19.73
C HIS A 89 17.27 -2.29 -18.23
N SER A 90 18.45 -2.27 -17.59
CA SER A 90 18.55 -2.43 -16.15
C SER A 90 18.01 -1.21 -15.40
N PHE A 91 17.59 -1.39 -14.15
CA PHE A 91 17.07 -0.29 -13.31
C PHE A 91 18.09 0.84 -13.12
N VAL A 92 19.39 0.52 -13.10
CA VAL A 92 20.47 1.51 -13.00
C VAL A 92 20.55 2.38 -14.26
N VAL A 93 20.36 1.78 -15.45
CA VAL A 93 20.36 2.53 -16.71
C VAL A 93 19.12 3.42 -16.80
N ILE A 94 17.94 2.87 -16.47
CA ILE A 94 16.69 3.65 -16.43
C ILE A 94 16.81 4.82 -15.44
N HIS A 95 17.40 4.59 -14.27
CA HIS A 95 17.65 5.65 -13.29
C HIS A 95 18.53 6.76 -13.86
N LYS A 96 19.65 6.44 -14.52
CA LYS A 96 20.54 7.45 -15.13
C LYS A 96 19.82 8.30 -16.18
N LEU A 97 19.00 7.68 -17.03
CA LEU A 97 18.23 8.39 -18.06
C LEU A 97 17.18 9.34 -17.47
N ILE A 98 16.54 8.94 -16.37
CA ILE A 98 15.56 9.79 -15.67
C ILE A 98 16.26 10.88 -14.86
N GLN A 99 17.45 10.60 -14.31
CA GLN A 99 18.20 11.55 -13.48
C GLN A 99 18.56 12.84 -14.23
N GLU A 100 18.67 12.80 -15.55
CA GLU A 100 18.86 13.99 -16.40
C GLU A 100 17.67 14.96 -16.35
N HIS A 101 16.48 14.48 -15.98
CA HIS A 101 15.24 15.25 -15.95
C HIS A 101 14.73 15.51 -14.54
N ILE A 102 14.91 14.55 -13.61
CA ILE A 102 14.40 14.63 -12.23
C ILE A 102 15.43 14.07 -11.25
N THR A 103 15.64 14.78 -10.15
CA THR A 103 16.44 14.31 -9.01
C THR A 103 15.69 13.20 -8.25
N CYS A 104 15.97 11.95 -8.62
CA CYS A 104 15.44 10.77 -7.93
C CYS A 104 16.54 9.73 -7.66
N SER A 105 16.32 8.89 -6.65
CA SER A 105 17.21 7.76 -6.35
C SER A 105 16.82 6.53 -7.16
N GLU A 106 17.80 5.65 -7.42
CA GLU A 106 17.56 4.37 -8.10
C GLU A 106 16.50 3.52 -7.39
N SER A 107 16.51 3.51 -6.05
CA SER A 107 15.49 2.84 -5.23
C SER A 107 14.06 3.33 -5.50
N THR A 108 13.88 4.63 -5.74
CA THR A 108 12.57 5.21 -6.08
C THR A 108 12.11 4.72 -7.45
N VAL A 109 13.00 4.73 -8.45
CA VAL A 109 12.72 4.22 -9.80
C VAL A 109 12.36 2.73 -9.76
N ARG A 110 13.15 1.92 -9.06
CA ARG A 110 12.90 0.49 -8.87
C ARG A 110 11.55 0.23 -8.22
N ARG A 111 11.23 0.91 -7.11
CA ARG A 111 9.92 0.80 -6.43
C ARG A 111 8.79 1.19 -7.37
N PHE A 112 8.94 2.29 -8.11
CA PHE A 112 7.94 2.76 -9.05
C PHE A 112 7.66 1.73 -10.13
N ILE A 113 8.71 1.12 -10.70
CA ILE A 113 8.59 0.07 -11.72
C ILE A 113 7.86 -1.14 -11.15
N HIS A 114 8.25 -1.64 -9.97
CA HIS A 114 7.56 -2.78 -9.36
C HIS A 114 6.08 -2.53 -9.07
N GLN A 115 5.72 -1.29 -8.73
CA GLN A 115 4.34 -0.92 -8.43
C GLN A 115 3.47 -0.77 -9.68
N HIS A 116 4.03 -0.27 -10.79
CA HIS A 116 3.25 0.07 -11.99
C HIS A 116 3.39 -0.94 -13.13
N PHE A 117 4.45 -1.73 -13.13
CA PHE A 117 4.74 -2.78 -14.11
C PHE A 117 5.03 -4.10 -13.39
N PRO A 118 4.02 -4.69 -12.72
CA PRO A 118 4.21 -5.97 -12.07
C PRO A 118 4.63 -7.01 -13.12
N LYS A 119 5.77 -7.68 -12.88
CA LYS A 119 6.19 -8.81 -13.71
C LYS A 119 5.07 -9.85 -13.68
N GLN A 120 4.66 -10.34 -14.85
CA GLN A 120 3.79 -11.51 -14.91
C GLN A 120 4.49 -12.63 -14.14
N ILE A 121 3.86 -13.07 -13.04
CA ILE A 121 4.33 -14.21 -12.27
C ILE A 121 4.13 -15.41 -13.20
N GLN A 122 5.22 -15.90 -13.78
CA GLN A 122 5.18 -17.18 -14.45
C GLN A 122 4.83 -18.22 -13.39
N PRO A 123 3.80 -19.06 -13.60
CA PRO A 123 3.52 -20.13 -12.66
C PRO A 123 4.75 -21.02 -12.59
N ILE A 124 5.40 -21.03 -11.43
CA ILE A 124 6.43 -22.01 -11.13
C ILE A 124 5.67 -23.33 -11.03
N ILE A 125 5.71 -24.13 -12.10
CA ILE A 125 5.33 -25.54 -12.03
C ILE A 125 6.35 -26.19 -11.11
N ASP A 126 5.89 -26.50 -9.91
CA ASP A 126 6.67 -27.16 -8.88
C ASP A 126 6.91 -28.61 -9.34
N LEU A 127 8.02 -28.85 -10.05
CA LEU A 127 8.43 -30.16 -10.57
C LEU A 127 8.79 -31.17 -9.44
N PHE A 128 8.61 -30.81 -8.18
CA PHE A 128 8.97 -31.62 -7.01
C PHE A 128 7.99 -32.73 -6.62
N ARG A 129 6.98 -33.04 -7.45
CA ARG A 129 5.96 -34.07 -7.14
C ARG A 129 6.03 -35.32 -8.03
N ASN A 130 7.22 -35.77 -8.41
CA ASN A 130 7.37 -37.01 -9.17
C ASN A 130 8.56 -37.91 -8.75
N TRP A 131 8.86 -37.96 -7.45
CA TRP A 131 9.84 -38.88 -6.86
C TRP A 131 9.22 -39.70 -5.72
N ASN A 132 8.21 -40.52 -6.04
CA ASN A 132 7.80 -41.67 -5.22
C ASN A 132 6.85 -42.58 -6.02
N LYS A 133 7.39 -43.20 -7.07
CA LYS A 133 6.89 -44.45 -7.64
C LYS A 133 8.08 -45.21 -8.23
N MET A 134 8.79 -45.93 -7.37
CA MET A 134 9.54 -47.12 -7.72
C MET A 134 9.75 -47.95 -6.47
#